data_AF-A0A0A1PLA2-F1
#
_entry.id   AF-A0A0A1PLA2-F1
#
_cell.length_a   1.000
_cell.length_b   1.000
_cell.length_c   1.000
_cell.angle_alpha   90.00
_cell.angle_beta   90.00
_cell.angle_gamma   90.00
#
_symmetry.space_group_name_H-M   'P 1'
#
loop_
_entity.id
_entity.type
_entity.pdbx_description
1 polymer ?
#
loop_
_entity_poly.entity_id
_entity_poly.type
_entity_poly.pdbx_seq_one_letter_code
_entity_poly.pdbx_strand_id
1 'polypeptide(L)'
;MPHFVKFVGNPHASAPPAIKQQDQKVAVGESIRIGFTNMQSWIDIRANNPSVRITRREAVEKATNGIGWFEIVGMYESSTEITAVDTNTGYVWDQFTLDVKGKLKRKDRPPVRGMTFNYYVDTKGIGPNYNASIVLEWKVALVPVNGPKIKDSDEIMFNASNWRAGEWNAWTANFKKLIESSWSERIWLSTPASLHELEVADPGGGKRRVNLHCVLKCVISHSGAAHQIIRVVKAKLPSVGAFRSDSRLLDKNDLNIDPVGTYAEQTKPFTTAVHEIGHNLGFTHACQATTPATPYCLAADPNSGEIMATGNELRVRHAMPWQRAAATWFSSGGTSCLPTDFGPSFVRLAPVAVP
;
A
#
# COMPACT_ATOMS: atom_id res chain seq x y z
N MET A 1 30.37 -12.49 0.51
CA MET A 1 31.56 -12.31 -0.36
C MET A 1 31.07 -12.37 -1.81
N PRO A 2 31.36 -11.39 -2.68
CA PRO A 2 31.02 -11.52 -4.10
C PRO A 2 31.87 -12.65 -4.70
N HIS A 3 31.21 -13.71 -5.17
CA HIS A 3 31.88 -14.88 -5.75
C HIS A 3 32.28 -14.60 -7.21
N PHE A 4 33.60 -14.60 -7.40
CA PHE A 4 34.44 -14.99 -8.54
C PHE A 4 33.96 -14.88 -10.00
N VAL A 5 34.81 -14.17 -10.76
CA VAL A 5 34.96 -14.16 -12.22
C VAL A 5 35.83 -15.34 -12.67
N LYS A 6 35.47 -16.01 -13.78
CA LYS A 6 36.47 -16.59 -14.69
C LYS A 6 35.92 -16.81 -16.10
N PHE A 7 36.33 -15.98 -17.07
CA PHE A 7 36.22 -16.33 -18.51
C PHE A 7 37.33 -15.76 -19.38
N VAL A 8 38.41 -16.52 -19.58
CA VAL A 8 39.46 -16.18 -20.55
C VAL A 8 39.26 -17.08 -21.77
N GLY A 9 38.85 -16.54 -22.92
CA GLY A 9 38.71 -17.33 -24.15
C GLY A 9 38.22 -16.55 -25.38
N ASN A 10 38.56 -17.06 -26.56
CA ASN A 10 38.06 -16.58 -27.87
C ASN A 10 36.62 -17.11 -28.08
N PRO A 11 35.63 -16.25 -28.44
CA PRO A 11 34.22 -16.64 -28.62
C PRO A 11 33.97 -17.66 -29.75
N HIS A 12 34.97 -17.94 -30.60
CA HIS A 12 34.88 -18.92 -31.69
C HIS A 12 35.68 -20.21 -31.46
N ALA A 13 36.25 -20.41 -30.26
CA ALA A 13 36.91 -21.68 -29.92
C ALA A 13 35.87 -22.77 -29.62
N SER A 14 36.07 -23.96 -30.16
CA SER A 14 35.23 -25.13 -29.94
C SER A 14 35.21 -25.53 -28.46
N ALA A 15 34.05 -25.29 -27.83
CA ALA A 15 33.65 -25.52 -26.44
C ALA A 15 34.01 -24.40 -25.43
N PRO A 16 33.03 -23.60 -24.95
CA PRO A 16 33.23 -22.72 -23.82
C PRO A 16 33.45 -23.54 -22.54
N PRO A 17 34.36 -23.14 -21.63
CA PRO A 17 34.46 -23.75 -20.32
C PRO A 17 33.18 -23.44 -19.55
N ALA A 18 32.34 -24.42 -19.25
CA ALA A 18 31.12 -24.19 -18.50
C ALA A 18 31.44 -23.48 -17.16
N ILE A 19 30.73 -22.39 -16.82
CA ILE A 19 30.36 -22.22 -15.41
C ILE A 19 29.78 -23.59 -15.05
N LYS A 20 30.41 -24.34 -14.14
CA LYS A 20 29.74 -25.51 -13.57
C LYS A 20 28.35 -25.03 -13.19
N GLN A 21 27.30 -25.55 -13.83
CA GLN A 21 25.89 -25.20 -13.68
C GLN A 21 25.48 -25.20 -12.19
N GLN A 22 25.95 -24.21 -11.45
CA GLN A 22 25.73 -24.07 -10.03
C GLN A 22 24.75 -22.94 -9.90
N ASP A 23 23.54 -23.31 -9.51
CA ASP A 23 22.47 -22.40 -9.16
C ASP A 23 23.02 -21.31 -8.23
N GLN A 24 23.06 -20.09 -8.75
CA GLN A 24 23.40 -18.93 -7.95
C GLN A 24 22.17 -18.57 -7.12
N LYS A 25 22.37 -18.21 -5.84
CA LYS A 25 21.27 -17.88 -4.92
C LYS A 25 21.39 -16.43 -4.47
N VAL A 26 20.28 -15.70 -4.57
CA VAL A 26 20.18 -14.30 -4.08
C VAL A 26 18.84 -14.12 -3.40
N ALA A 27 18.77 -13.34 -2.32
CA ALA A 27 17.49 -12.99 -1.72
C ALA A 27 16.76 -11.90 -2.52
N VAL A 28 15.44 -11.84 -2.42
CA VAL A 28 14.68 -10.71 -2.99
C VAL A 28 15.20 -9.39 -2.41
N GLY A 29 15.59 -8.45 -3.27
CA GLY A 29 16.18 -7.17 -2.93
C GLY A 29 17.70 -7.18 -2.80
N GLU A 30 18.34 -8.36 -2.77
CA GLU A 30 19.79 -8.47 -2.82
C GLU A 30 20.29 -8.48 -4.26
N SER A 31 21.58 -8.19 -4.40
CA SER A 31 22.27 -8.23 -5.69
C SER A 31 23.44 -9.19 -5.67
N ILE A 32 23.68 -9.82 -6.81
CA ILE A 32 24.96 -10.46 -7.11
C ILE A 32 25.69 -9.66 -8.19
N ARG A 33 27.01 -9.73 -8.16
CA ARG A 33 27.87 -9.12 -9.17
C ARG A 33 28.52 -10.21 -9.99
N ILE A 34 28.49 -10.05 -11.29
CA ILE A 34 29.16 -10.93 -12.24
C ILE A 34 30.04 -10.10 -13.16
N GLY A 35 31.21 -10.63 -13.52
CA GLY A 35 32.18 -9.96 -14.37
C GLY A 35 32.59 -10.86 -15.53
N PHE A 36 32.69 -10.27 -16.72
CA PHE A 36 33.14 -10.95 -17.94
C PHE A 36 34.43 -10.30 -18.43
N THR A 37 35.54 -11.04 -18.36
CA THR A 37 36.84 -10.62 -18.93
C THR A 37 36.79 -10.61 -20.46
N ASN A 38 37.46 -9.64 -21.09
CA ASN A 38 37.53 -9.45 -22.55
C ASN A 38 36.16 -9.30 -23.23
N MET A 39 35.19 -8.75 -22.49
CA MET A 39 33.83 -8.56 -22.98
C MET A 39 33.83 -7.64 -24.21
N GLN A 40 33.33 -8.14 -25.33
CA GLN A 40 33.12 -7.34 -26.53
C GLN A 40 31.88 -6.47 -26.39
N SER A 41 31.82 -5.36 -27.13
CA SER A 41 30.68 -4.42 -27.07
C SER A 41 29.35 -5.04 -27.49
N TRP A 42 29.40 -6.14 -28.25
CA TRP A 42 28.23 -6.89 -28.73
C TRP A 42 27.81 -8.05 -27.83
N ILE A 43 28.36 -8.18 -26.62
CA ILE A 43 27.87 -9.14 -25.62
C ILE A 43 26.86 -8.43 -24.72
N ASP A 44 25.72 -9.07 -24.47
CA ASP A 44 24.67 -8.59 -23.58
C ASP A 44 24.29 -9.67 -22.56
N ILE A 45 23.84 -9.26 -21.38
CA ILE A 45 23.40 -10.18 -20.32
C ILE A 45 21.91 -10.04 -20.13
N ARG A 46 21.20 -11.15 -20.32
CA ARG A 46 19.74 -11.21 -20.32
C ARG A 46 19.23 -12.18 -19.27
N ALA A 47 18.00 -11.93 -18.82
CA ALA A 47 17.24 -12.87 -18.03
C ALA A 47 16.05 -13.37 -18.86
N ASN A 48 15.71 -14.65 -18.71
CA ASN A 48 14.56 -15.23 -19.42
C ASN A 48 13.20 -14.83 -18.82
N ASN A 49 13.18 -14.13 -17.68
CA ASN A 49 11.96 -13.62 -17.06
C ASN A 49 12.22 -12.32 -16.25
N PRO A 50 11.17 -11.54 -15.91
CA PRO A 50 11.32 -10.23 -15.26
C PRO A 50 11.58 -10.32 -13.74
N SER A 51 11.93 -11.49 -13.21
CA SER A 51 12.19 -11.67 -11.77
C SER A 51 13.49 -11.04 -11.29
N VAL A 52 14.32 -10.56 -12.22
CA VAL A 52 15.58 -9.92 -11.94
C VAL A 52 15.74 -8.66 -12.76
N ARG A 53 16.51 -7.71 -12.23
CA ARG A 53 16.95 -6.53 -12.95
C ARG A 53 18.45 -6.61 -13.16
N ILE A 54 18.88 -6.47 -14.40
CA ILE A 54 20.30 -6.51 -14.79
C ILE A 54 20.74 -5.10 -15.15
N THR A 55 21.81 -4.63 -14.52
CA THR A 55 22.38 -3.31 -14.76
C THR A 55 23.86 -3.45 -15.11
N ARG A 56 24.26 -2.96 -16.27
CA ARG A 56 25.69 -2.82 -16.62
C ARG A 56 26.31 -1.73 -15.74
N ARG A 57 27.43 -2.02 -15.09
CA ARG A 57 28.13 -1.09 -14.20
C ARG A 57 29.37 -0.54 -14.91
N GLU A 58 29.22 0.60 -15.59
CA GLU A 58 30.30 1.21 -16.37
C GLU A 58 31.37 1.92 -15.51
N ALA A 59 31.06 2.24 -14.25
CA ALA A 59 31.84 3.19 -13.45
C ALA A 59 32.57 2.63 -12.22
N VAL A 60 32.38 1.36 -11.84
CA VAL A 60 32.76 0.88 -10.49
C VAL A 60 34.17 0.28 -10.41
N GLU A 61 34.79 -0.08 -11.52
CA GLU A 61 36.20 -0.49 -11.56
C GLU A 61 36.83 0.10 -12.81
N LYS A 62 37.94 0.84 -12.67
CA LYS A 62 38.68 1.38 -13.82
C LYS A 62 38.85 0.25 -14.84
N ALA A 63 38.46 0.51 -16.10
CA ALA A 63 38.50 -0.41 -17.24
C ALA A 63 39.89 -1.03 -17.55
N THR A 64 40.88 -0.85 -16.68
CA THR A 64 42.25 -1.33 -16.76
C THR A 64 42.39 -2.86 -16.76
N ASN A 65 41.38 -3.62 -16.35
CA ASN A 65 41.43 -5.10 -16.36
C ASN A 65 40.62 -5.76 -17.50
N GLY A 66 39.96 -4.96 -18.37
CA GLY A 66 39.16 -5.50 -19.48
C GLY A 66 37.93 -6.30 -19.04
N ILE A 67 37.39 -6.06 -17.85
CA ILE A 67 36.21 -6.76 -17.31
C ILE A 67 34.94 -5.89 -17.47
N GLY A 68 33.92 -6.45 -18.12
CA GLY A 68 32.57 -5.89 -18.10
C GLY A 68 31.79 -6.40 -16.89
N TRP A 69 31.41 -5.48 -15.99
CA TRP A 69 30.68 -5.82 -14.76
C TRP A 69 29.17 -5.61 -14.90
N PHE A 70 28.43 -6.56 -14.35
CA PHE A 70 26.98 -6.52 -14.25
C PHE A 70 26.54 -6.75 -12.80
N GLU A 71 25.50 -6.01 -12.42
CA GLU A 71 24.79 -6.23 -11.17
C GLU A 71 23.42 -6.82 -11.51
N ILE A 72 23.10 -7.95 -10.89
CA ILE A 72 21.81 -8.63 -11.05
C ILE A 72 21.10 -8.58 -9.71
N VAL A 73 19.95 -7.91 -9.68
CA VAL A 73 19.12 -7.71 -8.48
C VAL A 73 17.91 -8.64 -8.55
N GLY A 74 17.69 -9.45 -7.52
CA GLY A 74 16.48 -10.26 -7.39
C GLY A 74 15.25 -9.40 -7.07
N MET A 75 14.29 -9.33 -7.99
CA MET A 75 13.06 -8.52 -7.85
C MET A 75 11.89 -9.31 -7.27
N TYR A 76 11.72 -10.57 -7.70
CA TYR A 76 10.64 -11.45 -7.29
C TYR A 76 11.17 -12.87 -7.03
N GLU A 77 10.52 -13.61 -6.12
CA GLU A 77 10.85 -15.02 -5.90
C GLU A 77 10.57 -15.83 -7.17
N SER A 78 11.63 -16.34 -7.78
CA SER A 78 11.55 -17.30 -8.89
C SER A 78 12.93 -17.88 -9.16
N SER A 79 12.98 -18.85 -10.06
CA SER A 79 14.21 -19.24 -10.73
C SER A 79 14.23 -18.60 -12.12
N THR A 80 15.33 -17.98 -12.50
CA THR A 80 15.50 -17.34 -13.82
C THR A 80 16.81 -17.76 -14.43
N GLU A 81 16.83 -17.91 -15.74
CA GLU A 81 18.06 -18.20 -16.48
C GLU A 81 18.70 -16.89 -16.87
N ILE A 82 19.99 -16.74 -16.54
CA ILE A 82 20.81 -15.62 -16.94
C ILE A 82 21.71 -16.09 -18.08
N THR A 83 21.60 -15.44 -19.23
CA THR A 83 22.34 -15.79 -20.44
C THR A 83 23.24 -14.63 -20.86
N ALA A 84 24.50 -14.92 -21.16
CA ALA A 84 25.37 -14.03 -21.91
C ALA A 84 25.20 -14.31 -23.40
N VAL A 85 24.76 -13.33 -24.18
CA VAL A 85 24.36 -13.50 -25.58
C VAL A 85 25.17 -12.57 -26.48
N ASP A 86 25.68 -13.12 -27.58
CA ASP A 86 26.20 -12.32 -28.70
C ASP A 86 25.02 -11.68 -29.45
N THR A 87 24.93 -10.35 -29.43
CA THR A 87 23.79 -9.63 -29.98
C THR A 87 23.74 -9.62 -31.51
N ASN A 88 24.84 -9.95 -32.19
CA ASN A 88 24.89 -10.01 -33.65
C ASN A 88 24.38 -11.36 -34.17
N THR A 89 24.67 -12.45 -33.44
CA THR A 89 24.39 -13.82 -33.89
C THR A 89 23.27 -14.50 -33.11
N GLY A 90 22.91 -13.98 -31.93
CA GLY A 90 21.98 -14.62 -31.00
C GLY A 90 22.58 -15.84 -30.29
N TYR A 91 23.87 -16.11 -30.47
CA TYR A 91 24.55 -17.24 -29.83
C TYR A 91 24.66 -17.02 -28.31
N VAL A 92 24.18 -18.01 -27.54
CA VAL A 92 24.34 -18.04 -26.08
C VAL A 92 25.76 -18.48 -25.76
N TRP A 93 26.55 -17.53 -25.28
CA TRP A 93 27.95 -17.76 -24.92
C TRP A 93 28.10 -18.50 -23.60
N ASP A 94 27.24 -18.17 -22.63
CA ASP A 94 27.19 -18.82 -21.32
C ASP A 94 25.80 -18.65 -20.68
N GLN A 95 25.47 -19.56 -19.77
CA GLN A 95 24.21 -19.53 -19.05
C GLN A 95 24.35 -20.08 -17.63
N PHE A 96 23.63 -19.48 -16.70
CA PHE A 96 23.46 -20.03 -15.36
C PHE A 96 22.06 -19.75 -14.82
N THR A 97 21.60 -20.61 -13.91
CA THR A 97 20.34 -20.41 -13.22
C THR A 97 20.56 -19.54 -11.97
N LEU A 98 19.74 -18.52 -11.84
CA LEU A 98 19.68 -17.64 -10.68
C LEU A 98 18.38 -17.93 -9.91
N ASP A 99 18.54 -18.60 -8.79
CA ASP A 99 17.51 -18.82 -7.81
C ASP A 99 17.38 -17.58 -6.93
N VAL A 100 16.35 -16.77 -7.18
CA VAL A 100 15.95 -15.71 -6.26
C VAL A 100 15.19 -16.35 -5.10
N LYS A 101 15.94 -16.78 -4.09
CA LYS A 101 15.46 -17.54 -2.94
C LYS A 101 15.70 -16.79 -1.65
N GLY A 102 14.69 -16.85 -0.79
CA GLY A 102 14.68 -16.11 0.45
C GLY A 102 14.08 -14.75 0.21
N LYS A 103 12.93 -14.51 0.84
CA LYS A 103 12.70 -13.20 1.40
C LYS A 103 14.01 -12.81 2.11
N LEU A 104 14.55 -11.61 1.87
CA LEU A 104 15.21 -10.83 2.95
C LEU A 104 14.50 -11.25 4.23
N LYS A 105 15.18 -11.74 5.29
CA LYS A 105 14.51 -12.16 6.54
C LYS A 105 13.71 -10.98 7.07
N ARG A 106 12.51 -10.80 6.52
CA ARG A 106 11.44 -10.03 7.08
C ARG A 106 11.21 -10.79 8.36
N LYS A 107 11.24 -10.09 9.47
CA LYS A 107 10.38 -10.52 10.55
C LYS A 107 8.99 -10.51 9.93
N ASP A 108 8.54 -11.63 9.36
CA ASP A 108 7.17 -11.85 8.91
C ASP A 108 6.34 -11.79 10.20
N ARG A 109 6.11 -10.57 10.67
CA ARG A 109 5.27 -10.31 11.81
C ARG A 109 3.85 -10.55 11.29
N PRO A 110 3.07 -11.43 11.92
CA PRO A 110 1.68 -11.58 11.53
C PRO A 110 0.99 -10.21 11.66
N PRO A 111 -0.07 -9.94 10.87
CA PRO A 111 -0.90 -8.78 11.09
C PRO A 111 -1.32 -8.68 12.55
N VAL A 112 -1.12 -7.51 13.15
CA VAL A 112 -1.51 -7.29 14.54
C VAL A 112 -3.01 -7.02 14.55
N ARG A 113 -3.73 -7.79 15.35
CA ARG A 113 -5.18 -7.59 15.55
C ARG A 113 -5.41 -6.38 16.43
N GLY A 114 -5.95 -5.31 15.88
CA GLY A 114 -6.49 -4.18 16.64
C GLY A 114 -7.98 -4.40 16.96
N MET A 115 -8.54 -3.52 17.78
CA MET A 115 -9.98 -3.56 18.11
C MET A 115 -10.84 -3.22 16.90
N THR A 116 -10.43 -2.24 16.10
CA THR A 116 -11.21 -1.71 14.98
C THR A 116 -10.71 -2.16 13.62
N PHE A 117 -9.43 -2.49 13.50
CA PHE A 117 -8.79 -2.99 12.27
C PHE A 117 -7.56 -3.82 12.61
N ASN A 118 -7.18 -4.73 11.72
CA ASN A 118 -5.84 -5.31 11.77
C ASN A 118 -4.87 -4.34 11.09
N TYR A 119 -3.58 -4.42 11.42
CA TYR A 119 -2.58 -3.62 10.73
C TYR A 119 -1.25 -4.37 10.56
N TYR A 120 -0.53 -3.99 9.52
CA TYR A 120 0.80 -4.51 9.22
C TYR A 120 1.57 -3.57 8.30
N VAL A 121 2.89 -3.71 8.28
CA VAL A 121 3.75 -3.03 7.30
C VAL A 121 4.07 -4.01 6.18
N ASP A 122 3.68 -3.65 4.95
CA ASP A 122 4.11 -4.35 3.75
C ASP A 122 5.40 -3.74 3.22
N THR A 123 6.47 -4.52 3.29
CA THR A 123 7.80 -4.18 2.75
C THR A 123 8.06 -4.85 1.39
N LYS A 124 7.03 -5.37 0.70
CA LYS A 124 7.21 -5.99 -0.62
C LYS A 124 7.67 -4.96 -1.64
N GLY A 125 8.86 -5.20 -2.21
CA GLY A 125 9.40 -4.38 -3.29
C GLY A 125 9.97 -3.03 -2.84
N ILE A 126 10.27 -2.84 -1.55
CA ILE A 126 10.94 -1.61 -1.10
C ILE A 126 12.33 -1.48 -1.71
N GLY A 127 12.74 -0.25 -1.96
CA GLY A 127 14.02 0.04 -2.59
C GLY A 127 14.30 1.54 -2.60
N PRO A 128 15.43 1.99 -3.17
CA PRO A 128 15.83 3.40 -3.16
C PRO A 128 14.80 4.34 -3.79
N ASN A 129 13.88 3.80 -4.61
CA ASN A 129 12.82 4.54 -5.30
C ASN A 129 11.40 4.11 -4.88
N TYR A 130 11.27 3.16 -3.95
CA TYR A 130 9.99 2.53 -3.58
C TYR A 130 9.81 2.51 -2.06
N ASN A 131 8.66 3.04 -1.63
CA ASN A 131 8.26 3.09 -0.23
C ASN A 131 7.65 1.77 0.24
N ALA A 132 7.66 1.56 1.56
CA ALA A 132 6.84 0.53 2.18
C ALA A 132 5.38 1.00 2.27
N SER A 133 4.47 0.11 2.64
CA SER A 133 3.08 0.45 2.95
C SER A 133 2.75 0.12 4.39
N ILE A 134 2.07 1.02 5.09
CA ILE A 134 1.36 0.70 6.33
C ILE A 134 -0.09 0.42 5.96
N VAL A 135 -0.52 -0.81 6.16
CA VAL A 135 -1.83 -1.30 5.74
C VAL A 135 -2.74 -1.44 6.94
N LEU A 136 -3.92 -0.82 6.89
CA LEU A 136 -5.02 -1.10 7.80
C LEU A 136 -5.99 -2.03 7.09
N GLU A 137 -6.20 -3.22 7.64
CA GLU A 137 -7.21 -4.15 7.16
C GLU A 137 -8.48 -4.02 7.99
N TRP A 138 -9.46 -3.33 7.43
CA TRP A 138 -10.77 -3.11 8.03
C TRP A 138 -11.76 -4.19 7.56
N LYS A 139 -11.98 -5.18 8.42
CA LYS A 139 -12.98 -6.24 8.21
C LYS A 139 -14.35 -5.74 8.65
N VAL A 140 -15.28 -5.67 7.70
CA VAL A 140 -16.64 -5.19 7.94
C VAL A 140 -17.65 -6.24 7.49
N ALA A 141 -18.71 -6.42 8.26
CA ALA A 141 -19.87 -7.21 7.87
C ALA A 141 -21.01 -6.26 7.49
N LEU A 142 -21.40 -6.31 6.22
CA LEU A 142 -22.57 -5.59 5.73
C LEU A 142 -23.78 -6.52 5.83
N VAL A 143 -24.83 -6.09 6.52
CA VAL A 143 -26.03 -6.89 6.77
C VAL A 143 -27.25 -6.19 6.21
N PRO A 144 -27.93 -6.75 5.19
CA PRO A 144 -29.14 -6.12 4.67
C PRO A 144 -30.24 -6.18 5.73
N VAL A 145 -30.91 -5.05 5.95
CA VAL A 145 -32.11 -5.00 6.80
C VAL A 145 -33.33 -5.21 5.92
N ASN A 146 -34.10 -6.24 6.24
CA ASN A 146 -35.34 -6.55 5.55
C ASN A 146 -36.53 -6.17 6.44
N GLY A 147 -37.56 -5.61 5.83
CA GLY A 147 -38.78 -5.21 6.53
C GLY A 147 -39.56 -4.14 5.77
N PRO A 148 -40.89 -4.05 5.99
CA PRO A 148 -41.72 -3.04 5.35
C PRO A 148 -41.50 -1.65 5.96
N LYS A 149 -41.09 -1.57 7.23
CA LYS A 149 -40.79 -0.33 7.93
C LYS A 149 -39.55 -0.47 8.80
N ILE A 150 -38.68 0.52 8.77
CA ILE A 150 -37.40 0.55 9.51
C ILE A 150 -37.23 1.93 10.14
N LYS A 151 -36.63 2.00 11.33
CA LYS A 151 -36.23 3.25 11.95
C LYS A 151 -34.84 3.68 11.48
N ASP A 152 -34.66 4.96 11.27
CA ASP A 152 -33.35 5.57 11.09
C ASP A 152 -32.67 5.84 12.46
N SER A 153 -31.52 6.50 12.47
CA SER A 153 -30.78 6.81 13.72
C SER A 153 -31.50 7.79 14.64
N ASP A 154 -32.44 8.57 14.11
CA ASP A 154 -33.26 9.54 14.86
C ASP A 154 -34.60 8.92 15.33
N GLU A 155 -34.72 7.59 15.23
CA GLU A 155 -35.93 6.82 15.56
C GLU A 155 -37.15 7.14 14.67
N ILE A 156 -36.95 7.81 13.53
CA ILE A 156 -37.99 8.13 12.55
C ILE A 156 -38.29 6.91 11.69
N MET A 157 -39.57 6.61 11.49
CA MET A 157 -40.01 5.44 10.72
C MET A 157 -40.02 5.71 9.21
N PHE A 158 -39.32 4.86 8.44
CA PHE A 158 -39.29 4.88 6.99
C PHE A 158 -39.91 3.60 6.41
N ASN A 159 -40.61 3.75 5.27
CA ASN A 159 -40.95 2.59 4.47
C ASN A 159 -39.67 2.03 3.83
N ALA A 160 -39.52 0.72 3.81
CA ALA A 160 -38.35 0.07 3.23
C ALA A 160 -38.76 -1.04 2.26
N SER A 161 -37.77 -1.51 1.50
CA SER A 161 -37.92 -2.66 0.62
C SER A 161 -36.80 -3.65 0.89
N ASN A 162 -37.07 -4.92 0.63
CA ASN A 162 -36.03 -5.94 0.73
C ASN A 162 -35.03 -5.76 -0.41
N TRP A 163 -33.76 -6.07 -0.12
CA TRP A 163 -32.71 -6.13 -1.12
C TRP A 163 -32.91 -7.32 -2.04
N ARG A 164 -32.85 -7.10 -3.36
CA ARG A 164 -32.64 -8.22 -4.30
C ARG A 164 -31.17 -8.61 -4.29
N ALA A 165 -30.87 -9.89 -4.50
CA ALA A 165 -29.50 -10.41 -4.44
C ALA A 165 -28.53 -9.64 -5.36
N GLY A 166 -28.93 -9.35 -6.61
CA GLY A 166 -28.10 -8.59 -7.55
C GLY A 166 -27.86 -7.14 -7.12
N GLU A 167 -28.87 -6.48 -6.57
CA GLU A 167 -28.76 -5.10 -6.07
C GLU A 167 -27.83 -5.04 -4.84
N TRP A 168 -27.95 -6.01 -3.94
CA TRP A 168 -27.12 -6.09 -2.74
C TRP A 168 -25.65 -6.31 -3.08
N ASN A 169 -25.37 -7.21 -4.02
CA ASN A 169 -24.01 -7.49 -4.47
C ASN A 169 -23.39 -6.24 -5.14
N ALA A 170 -24.16 -5.55 -5.98
CA ALA A 170 -23.71 -4.31 -6.61
C ALA A 170 -23.43 -3.20 -5.58
N TRP A 171 -24.34 -3.02 -4.62
CA TRP A 171 -24.17 -2.02 -3.55
C TRP A 171 -22.94 -2.33 -2.69
N THR A 172 -22.75 -3.59 -2.28
CA THR A 172 -21.58 -4.03 -1.50
C THR A 172 -20.26 -3.79 -2.24
N ALA A 173 -20.22 -4.08 -3.54
CA ALA A 173 -19.04 -3.83 -4.38
C ALA A 173 -18.75 -2.33 -4.52
N ASN A 174 -19.80 -1.52 -4.73
CA ASN A 174 -19.68 -0.06 -4.81
C ASN A 174 -19.24 0.56 -3.49
N PHE A 175 -19.79 0.10 -2.36
CA PHE A 175 -19.38 0.50 -1.03
C PHE A 175 -17.88 0.25 -0.83
N LYS A 176 -17.41 -0.98 -1.07
CA LYS A 176 -15.99 -1.31 -0.93
C LYS A 176 -15.11 -0.38 -1.78
N LYS A 177 -15.44 -0.23 -3.07
CA LYS A 177 -14.69 0.61 -4.01
C LYS A 177 -14.66 2.07 -3.56
N LEU A 178 -15.80 2.61 -3.14
CA LEU A 178 -15.92 3.98 -2.65
C LEU A 178 -15.01 4.19 -1.44
N ILE A 179 -15.14 3.37 -0.40
CA ILE A 179 -14.35 3.51 0.83
C ILE A 179 -12.85 3.39 0.57
N GLU A 180 -12.41 2.40 -0.22
CA GLU A 180 -11.00 2.26 -0.58
C GLU A 180 -10.50 3.47 -1.38
N SER A 181 -11.28 3.96 -2.35
CA SER A 181 -10.88 5.12 -3.15
C SER A 181 -10.84 6.44 -2.36
N SER A 182 -11.66 6.57 -1.32
CA SER A 182 -11.74 7.78 -0.50
C SER A 182 -10.63 7.85 0.54
N TRP A 183 -10.25 6.71 1.14
CA TRP A 183 -9.33 6.68 2.28
C TRP A 183 -7.95 6.07 1.97
N SER A 184 -7.86 5.13 1.04
CA SER A 184 -6.63 4.43 0.72
C SER A 184 -5.76 5.24 -0.24
N GLU A 185 -4.44 5.14 -0.06
CA GLU A 185 -3.43 5.68 -0.98
C GLU A 185 -3.46 7.21 -1.14
N ARG A 186 -4.06 7.91 -0.18
CA ARG A 186 -4.15 9.37 -0.18
C ARG A 186 -3.10 10.06 0.69
N ILE A 187 -2.50 9.33 1.62
CA ILE A 187 -1.59 9.87 2.64
C ILE A 187 -0.28 9.08 2.65
N TRP A 188 0.81 9.79 2.91
CA TRP A 188 2.15 9.26 3.13
C TRP A 188 2.62 9.65 4.52
N LEU A 189 3.43 8.80 5.16
CA LEU A 189 4.08 9.10 6.42
C LEU A 189 5.60 9.13 6.22
N SER A 190 6.23 10.22 6.62
CA SER A 190 7.67 10.26 6.77
C SER A 190 8.09 9.32 7.91
N THR A 191 9.20 8.62 7.75
CA THR A 191 9.72 7.72 8.79
C THR A 191 10.81 8.41 9.61
N PRO A 192 10.84 8.20 10.94
CA PRO A 192 11.81 8.87 11.81
C PRO A 192 13.25 8.38 11.59
N ALA A 193 14.21 9.23 11.97
CA ALA A 193 15.65 8.97 11.86
C ALA A 193 16.10 7.65 12.50
N SER A 194 15.44 7.25 13.57
CA SER A 194 15.73 6.04 14.35
C SER A 194 15.29 4.73 13.68
N LEU A 195 14.52 4.79 12.58
CA LEU A 195 13.91 3.59 12.00
C LEU A 195 14.80 2.90 10.97
N HIS A 196 15.83 2.22 11.47
CA HIS A 196 16.81 1.50 10.63
C HIS A 196 16.23 0.28 9.91
N GLU A 197 15.10 -0.28 10.39
CA GLU A 197 14.43 -1.44 9.76
C GLU A 197 13.91 -1.13 8.34
N LEU A 198 13.76 0.15 7.99
CA LEU A 198 13.32 0.61 6.67
C LEU A 198 14.47 1.19 5.82
N GLU A 199 15.72 0.96 6.21
CA GLU A 199 16.87 1.32 5.40
C GLU A 199 17.12 0.31 4.29
N VAL A 200 17.35 0.81 3.08
CA VAL A 200 17.66 0.06 1.87
C VAL A 200 18.96 0.59 1.27
N ALA A 201 19.73 -0.29 0.63
CA ALA A 201 20.94 0.11 -0.07
C ALA A 201 20.62 1.01 -1.27
N ASP A 202 21.40 2.07 -1.49
CA ASP A 202 21.31 2.92 -2.68
C ASP A 202 22.31 2.43 -3.75
N PRO A 203 21.88 2.22 -5.01
CA PRO A 203 22.77 1.88 -6.12
C PRO A 203 23.94 2.84 -6.34
N GLY A 204 23.79 4.12 -5.92
CA GLY A 204 24.83 5.15 -5.96
C GLY A 204 25.82 5.10 -4.79
N GLY A 205 25.64 4.18 -3.84
CA GLY A 205 26.40 4.12 -2.59
C GLY A 205 25.63 4.72 -1.40
N GLY A 206 25.88 4.20 -0.20
CA GLY A 206 25.16 4.58 1.01
C GLY A 206 23.81 3.87 1.16
N LYS A 207 22.94 4.45 1.99
CA LYS A 207 21.60 3.93 2.28
C LYS A 207 20.54 5.02 2.12
N ARG A 208 19.32 4.59 1.85
CA ARG A 208 18.12 5.42 1.98
C ARG A 208 17.15 4.78 2.96
N ARG A 209 16.40 5.59 3.69
CA ARG A 209 15.27 5.13 4.49
C ARG A 209 13.97 5.36 3.73
N VAL A 210 13.19 4.31 3.56
CA VAL A 210 11.91 4.36 2.85
C VAL A 210 10.82 4.92 3.74
N ASN A 211 9.89 5.68 3.15
CA ASN A 211 8.70 6.20 3.85
C ASN A 211 7.55 5.17 3.81
N LEU A 212 6.42 5.52 4.43
CA LEU A 212 5.23 4.66 4.45
C LEU A 212 4.13 5.24 3.58
N HIS A 213 3.55 4.41 2.74
CA HIS A 213 2.32 4.66 2.02
C HIS A 213 1.12 4.17 2.86
N CYS A 214 0.13 5.03 3.11
CA CYS A 214 -1.04 4.65 3.89
C CYS A 214 -2.08 3.93 3.03
N VAL A 215 -2.35 2.66 3.34
CA VAL A 215 -3.32 1.84 2.62
C VAL A 215 -4.46 1.45 3.56
N LEU A 216 -5.71 1.66 3.14
CA LEU A 216 -6.89 1.08 3.76
C LEU A 216 -7.41 -0.05 2.88
N LYS A 217 -7.43 -1.27 3.42
CA LYS A 217 -8.00 -2.44 2.76
C LYS A 217 -9.35 -2.75 3.38
N CYS A 218 -10.42 -2.58 2.61
CA CYS A 218 -11.78 -2.90 3.05
C CYS A 218 -12.09 -4.37 2.71
N VAL A 219 -12.30 -5.18 3.75
CA VAL A 219 -12.57 -6.61 3.62
C VAL A 219 -14.01 -6.88 4.04
N ILE A 220 -14.87 -7.10 3.06
CA ILE A 220 -16.24 -7.59 3.32
C ILE A 220 -16.13 -9.00 3.87
N SER A 221 -16.65 -9.21 5.06
CA SER A 221 -16.47 -10.44 5.84
C SER A 221 -17.78 -10.85 6.49
N HIS A 222 -17.82 -12.11 6.96
CA HIS A 222 -18.92 -12.58 7.79
C HIS A 222 -18.89 -11.90 9.17
N SER A 223 -20.05 -11.72 9.80
CA SER A 223 -20.20 -11.00 11.07
C SER A 223 -19.29 -11.53 12.19
N GLY A 224 -19.10 -12.85 12.28
CA GLY A 224 -18.21 -13.47 13.28
C GLY A 224 -16.71 -13.16 13.10
N ALA A 225 -16.29 -12.66 11.94
CA ALA A 225 -14.90 -12.30 11.64
C ALA A 225 -14.69 -10.79 11.42
N ALA A 226 -15.77 -10.01 11.48
CA ALA A 226 -15.74 -8.57 11.25
C ALA A 226 -15.36 -7.81 12.52
N HIS A 227 -14.70 -6.66 12.37
CA HIS A 227 -14.49 -5.71 13.45
C HIS A 227 -15.72 -4.82 13.68
N GLN A 228 -16.48 -4.59 12.61
CA GLN A 228 -17.68 -3.75 12.61
C GLN A 228 -18.81 -4.44 11.86
N ILE A 229 -20.03 -4.28 12.35
CA ILE A 229 -21.25 -4.73 11.66
C ILE A 229 -22.02 -3.46 11.26
N ILE A 230 -22.27 -3.31 9.97
CA ILE A 230 -23.05 -2.21 9.42
C ILE A 230 -24.32 -2.80 8.82
N ARG A 231 -25.45 -2.34 9.35
CA ARG A 231 -26.77 -2.66 8.83
C ARG A 231 -27.07 -1.72 7.67
N VAL A 232 -27.63 -2.26 6.60
CA VAL A 232 -27.89 -1.47 5.39
C VAL A 232 -29.33 -1.62 4.96
N VAL A 233 -30.00 -0.48 4.92
CA VAL A 233 -31.42 -0.36 4.61
C VAL A 233 -31.58 0.05 3.15
N LYS A 234 -32.66 -0.41 2.51
CA LYS A 234 -33.11 0.12 1.22
C LYS A 234 -34.34 0.98 1.48
N ALA A 235 -34.14 2.15 2.08
CA ALA A 235 -35.21 3.03 2.45
C ALA A 235 -35.88 3.59 1.20
N LYS A 236 -37.18 3.80 1.29
CA LYS A 236 -37.94 4.62 0.36
C LYS A 236 -37.97 6.01 0.97
N LEU A 237 -37.52 7.00 0.18
CA LEU A 237 -37.60 8.40 0.60
C LEU A 237 -39.07 8.70 0.94
N PRO A 238 -39.37 9.22 2.13
CA PRO A 238 -40.70 9.68 2.48
C PRO A 238 -40.98 10.98 1.71
N SER A 239 -42.22 11.43 1.75
CA SER A 239 -42.58 12.78 1.29
C SER A 239 -41.94 13.89 2.13
N VAL A 240 -41.36 13.57 3.31
CA VAL A 240 -40.78 14.54 4.25
C VAL A 240 -39.50 13.98 4.87
N GLY A 241 -38.33 14.48 4.43
CA GLY A 241 -37.03 14.21 5.07
C GLY A 241 -36.13 13.16 4.39
N ALA A 242 -34.84 13.21 4.71
CA ALA A 242 -33.82 12.23 4.30
C ALA A 242 -33.62 11.18 5.40
N PHE A 243 -33.25 9.95 5.03
CA PHE A 243 -32.92 8.89 5.99
C PHE A 243 -31.65 9.26 6.77
N ARG A 244 -31.69 9.19 8.10
CA ARG A 244 -30.52 9.47 8.95
C ARG A 244 -29.69 8.22 9.19
N SER A 245 -28.48 8.25 8.66
CA SER A 245 -27.50 7.18 8.77
C SER A 245 -26.47 7.47 9.85
N ASP A 246 -25.84 6.41 10.34
CA ASP A 246 -24.72 6.47 11.28
C ASP A 246 -23.67 5.38 10.96
N SER A 247 -22.58 5.36 11.72
CA SER A 247 -21.48 4.39 11.60
C SER A 247 -21.87 2.90 11.59
N ARG A 248 -23.09 2.55 11.99
CA ARG A 248 -23.64 1.19 12.09
C ARG A 248 -24.92 0.99 11.28
N LEU A 249 -25.51 2.04 10.71
CA LEU A 249 -26.74 2.00 9.93
C LEU A 249 -26.62 2.90 8.71
N LEU A 250 -26.59 2.30 7.52
CA LEU A 250 -26.55 3.03 6.24
C LEU A 250 -27.84 2.80 5.44
N ASP A 251 -28.13 3.71 4.52
CA ASP A 251 -29.13 3.60 3.46
C ASP A 251 -28.47 3.32 2.10
N LYS A 252 -29.27 2.81 1.16
CA LYS A 252 -28.88 2.57 -0.23
C LYS A 252 -28.28 3.83 -0.89
N ASN A 253 -28.72 5.02 -0.50
CA ASN A 253 -28.32 6.28 -1.12
C ASN A 253 -27.04 6.88 -0.52
N ASP A 254 -26.50 6.34 0.58
CA ASP A 254 -25.32 6.92 1.27
C ASP A 254 -24.02 6.78 0.47
N LEU A 255 -24.03 5.99 -0.59
CA LEU A 255 -22.91 5.91 -1.54
C LEU A 255 -22.89 7.06 -2.54
N ASN A 256 -23.98 7.82 -2.63
CA ASN A 256 -24.08 8.95 -3.55
C ASN A 256 -23.35 10.17 -2.98
N ILE A 257 -23.04 11.10 -3.88
CA ILE A 257 -22.56 12.41 -3.50
C ILE A 257 -23.78 13.31 -3.34
N ASP A 258 -24.05 13.74 -2.12
CA ASP A 258 -25.07 14.73 -1.83
C ASP A 258 -24.62 16.08 -2.37
N PRO A 259 -25.42 16.75 -3.22
CA PRO A 259 -25.10 18.09 -3.70
C PRO A 259 -25.11 19.09 -2.54
N VAL A 260 -24.43 20.23 -2.75
CA VAL A 260 -24.44 21.36 -1.83
C VAL A 260 -25.88 21.75 -1.49
N GLY A 261 -26.16 22.01 -0.22
CA GLY A 261 -27.48 22.40 0.26
C GLY A 261 -28.48 21.25 0.45
N THR A 262 -28.07 19.98 0.30
CA THR A 262 -28.92 18.84 0.70
C THR A 262 -29.24 18.90 2.20
N TYR A 263 -28.26 19.34 3.00
CA TYR A 263 -28.44 19.72 4.39
C TYR A 263 -28.20 21.23 4.58
N ALA A 264 -28.88 21.86 5.54
CA ALA A 264 -28.83 23.30 5.76
C ALA A 264 -27.40 23.86 6.00
N GLU A 265 -26.51 23.04 6.57
CA GLU A 265 -25.13 23.41 6.91
C GLU A 265 -24.09 22.90 5.90
N GLN A 266 -24.54 22.25 4.81
CA GLN A 266 -23.67 21.63 3.83
C GLN A 266 -23.24 22.64 2.76
N THR A 267 -22.00 23.08 2.84
CA THR A 267 -21.41 24.05 1.89
C THR A 267 -20.58 23.38 0.78
N LYS A 268 -20.39 22.06 0.85
CA LYS A 268 -19.58 21.25 -0.08
C LYS A 268 -20.29 19.93 -0.42
N PRO A 269 -19.96 19.28 -1.55
CA PRO A 269 -20.43 17.93 -1.81
C PRO A 269 -20.02 16.98 -0.68
N PHE A 270 -20.93 16.12 -0.26
CA PHE A 270 -20.79 15.25 0.90
C PHE A 270 -21.12 13.81 0.54
N THR A 271 -20.50 12.84 1.20
CA THR A 271 -20.80 11.43 1.02
C THR A 271 -20.89 10.75 2.36
N THR A 272 -22.11 10.52 2.82
CA THR A 272 -22.44 9.98 4.14
C THR A 272 -21.64 8.72 4.46
N ALA A 273 -21.60 7.73 3.56
CA ALA A 273 -20.85 6.51 3.84
C ALA A 273 -19.35 6.76 4.12
N VAL A 274 -18.73 7.74 3.45
CA VAL A 274 -17.30 8.06 3.66
C VAL A 274 -17.09 8.69 5.05
N HIS A 275 -17.98 9.59 5.46
CA HIS A 275 -17.99 10.21 6.79
C HIS A 275 -18.17 9.18 7.90
N GLU A 276 -19.20 8.33 7.77
CA GLU A 276 -19.52 7.31 8.77
C GLU A 276 -18.41 6.26 8.92
N ILE A 277 -17.70 5.95 7.83
CA ILE A 277 -16.51 5.09 7.94
C ILE A 277 -15.35 5.83 8.60
N GLY A 278 -15.27 7.15 8.49
CA GLY A 278 -14.34 7.94 9.29
C GLY A 278 -14.52 7.73 10.80
N HIS A 279 -15.76 7.68 11.29
CA HIS A 279 -16.03 7.30 12.69
C HIS A 279 -15.56 5.88 13.02
N ASN A 280 -15.76 4.93 12.11
CA ASN A 280 -15.25 3.58 12.26
C ASN A 280 -13.71 3.49 12.26
N LEU A 281 -13.01 4.47 11.66
CA LEU A 281 -11.56 4.60 11.74
C LEU A 281 -11.09 5.32 13.01
N GLY A 282 -12.03 5.75 13.86
CA GLY A 282 -11.75 6.40 15.16
C GLY A 282 -11.69 7.93 15.10
N PHE A 283 -12.24 8.54 14.06
CA PHE A 283 -12.35 9.99 13.98
C PHE A 283 -13.61 10.51 14.67
N THR A 284 -13.48 11.68 15.27
CA THR A 284 -14.59 12.49 15.74
C THR A 284 -14.92 13.58 14.73
N HIS A 285 -16.05 14.28 14.91
CA HIS A 285 -16.36 15.42 14.06
C HIS A 285 -15.29 16.52 14.17
N ALA A 286 -15.01 17.16 13.05
CA ALA A 286 -14.02 18.23 12.89
C ALA A 286 -14.13 19.33 13.95
N CYS A 287 -15.37 19.71 14.21
CA CYS A 287 -15.78 20.80 15.07
C CYS A 287 -15.80 20.41 16.55
N GLN A 288 -15.61 19.14 16.95
CA GLN A 288 -15.58 18.83 18.39
C GLN A 288 -14.41 19.50 19.11
N ALA A 289 -13.36 19.89 18.38
CA ALA A 289 -12.26 20.67 18.93
C ALA A 289 -12.63 22.14 19.19
N THR A 290 -13.61 22.69 18.47
CA THR A 290 -13.98 24.12 18.49
C THR A 290 -15.32 24.36 19.18
N THR A 291 -16.28 23.45 19.01
CA THR A 291 -17.64 23.46 19.57
C THR A 291 -18.03 22.05 20.07
N PRO A 292 -17.58 21.65 21.28
CA PRO A 292 -17.81 20.29 21.81
C PRO A 292 -19.28 19.92 22.05
N ALA A 293 -20.17 20.91 22.14
CA ALA A 293 -21.57 20.74 22.48
C ALA A 293 -22.49 20.55 21.26
N THR A 294 -21.99 20.73 20.03
CA THR A 294 -22.82 20.56 18.82
C THR A 294 -22.60 19.17 18.22
N PRO A 295 -23.68 18.41 17.96
CA PRO A 295 -23.56 17.12 17.30
C PRO A 295 -23.11 17.26 15.84
N TYR A 296 -23.18 18.45 15.26
CA TYR A 296 -22.81 18.73 13.87
C TYR A 296 -21.84 19.92 13.77
N CYS A 297 -21.13 19.98 12.65
CA CYS A 297 -20.23 21.08 12.36
C CYS A 297 -20.98 22.18 11.62
N LEU A 298 -21.05 23.35 12.25
CA LEU A 298 -21.66 24.53 11.68
C LEU A 298 -20.98 24.90 10.37
N ALA A 299 -21.74 25.45 9.42
CA ALA A 299 -21.21 25.90 8.13
C ALA A 299 -20.05 26.91 8.27
N ALA A 300 -20.05 27.70 9.35
CA ALA A 300 -19.01 28.68 9.67
C ALA A 300 -17.73 28.06 10.25
N ASP A 301 -17.70 26.77 10.59
CA ASP A 301 -16.47 26.12 11.05
C ASP A 301 -15.42 26.15 9.93
N PRO A 302 -14.16 26.54 10.21
CA PRO A 302 -13.11 26.60 9.20
C PRO A 302 -12.82 25.24 8.54
N ASN A 303 -13.25 24.14 9.16
CA ASN A 303 -13.11 22.79 8.63
C ASN A 303 -14.43 22.23 8.07
N SER A 304 -15.50 23.03 7.91
CA SER A 304 -16.82 22.53 7.47
C SER A 304 -16.78 21.71 6.16
N GLY A 305 -15.82 22.00 5.27
CA GLY A 305 -15.63 21.26 4.03
C GLY A 305 -14.93 19.88 4.14
N GLU A 306 -14.48 19.47 5.33
CA GLU A 306 -13.78 18.19 5.48
C GLU A 306 -14.69 16.97 5.64
N ILE A 307 -14.12 15.77 5.45
CA ILE A 307 -14.82 14.48 5.56
C ILE A 307 -15.53 14.33 6.90
N MET A 308 -14.89 14.68 8.01
CA MET A 308 -15.49 14.58 9.35
C MET A 308 -16.35 15.81 9.72
N ALA A 309 -16.74 16.60 8.74
CA ALA A 309 -17.70 17.70 8.85
C ALA A 309 -18.79 17.51 7.80
N THR A 310 -19.09 18.53 7.00
CA THR A 310 -20.17 18.53 6.00
C THR A 310 -19.63 18.51 4.56
N GLY A 311 -18.40 18.02 4.34
CA GLY A 311 -17.82 17.88 3.01
C GLY A 311 -17.03 16.60 2.81
N ASN A 312 -16.23 16.55 1.74
CA ASN A 312 -15.47 15.37 1.32
C ASN A 312 -13.95 15.60 1.31
N GLU A 313 -13.47 16.70 1.91
CA GLU A 313 -12.03 17.02 1.91
C GLU A 313 -11.25 16.21 2.95
N LEU A 314 -10.20 15.51 2.52
CA LEU A 314 -9.23 14.90 3.43
C LEU A 314 -8.34 15.97 4.07
N ARG A 315 -8.01 15.81 5.35
CA ARG A 315 -6.98 16.58 6.07
C ARG A 315 -5.85 15.70 6.55
N VAL A 316 -4.68 16.29 6.78
CA VAL A 316 -3.49 15.57 7.27
C VAL A 316 -3.74 14.88 8.62
N ARG A 317 -4.64 15.42 9.46
CA ARG A 317 -5.06 14.80 10.73
C ARG A 317 -5.70 13.42 10.54
N HIS A 318 -6.25 13.15 9.35
CA HIS A 318 -6.80 11.84 9.01
C HIS A 318 -5.71 10.76 8.85
N ALA A 319 -4.42 11.10 8.93
CA ALA A 319 -3.35 10.11 8.96
C ALA A 319 -3.28 9.31 10.29
N MET A 320 -3.95 9.79 11.34
CA MET A 320 -3.80 9.29 12.72
C MET A 320 -3.92 7.76 12.88
N PRO A 321 -4.87 7.05 12.24
CA PRO A 321 -4.96 5.59 12.36
C PRO A 321 -3.69 4.88 11.86
N TRP A 322 -3.11 5.35 10.76
CA TRP A 322 -1.86 4.81 10.22
C TRP A 322 -0.63 5.21 11.04
N GLN A 323 -0.59 6.44 11.56
CA GLN A 323 0.48 6.88 12.46
C GLN A 323 0.53 6.02 13.73
N ARG A 324 -0.64 5.75 14.33
CA ARG A 324 -0.76 4.85 15.49
C ARG A 324 -0.33 3.43 15.14
N ALA A 325 -0.82 2.90 14.03
CA ALA A 325 -0.45 1.55 13.57
C ALA A 325 1.05 1.41 13.31
N ALA A 326 1.69 2.39 12.66
CA ALA A 326 3.12 2.42 12.43
C ALA A 326 3.90 2.47 13.74
N ALA A 327 3.54 3.41 14.64
CA ALA A 327 4.18 3.54 15.94
C ALA A 327 4.11 2.26 16.77
N THR A 328 2.93 1.62 16.85
CA THR A 328 2.77 0.36 17.56
C THR A 328 3.55 -0.78 16.88
N TRP A 329 3.49 -0.87 15.56
CA TRP A 329 4.20 -1.90 14.80
C TRP A 329 5.71 -1.84 15.05
N PHE A 330 6.34 -0.67 14.87
CA PHE A 330 7.78 -0.55 15.03
C PHE A 330 8.25 -0.62 16.49
N SER A 331 7.46 -0.08 17.42
CA SER A 331 7.73 -0.23 18.87
C SER A 331 7.75 -1.68 19.31
N SER A 332 6.80 -2.51 18.82
CA SER A 332 6.82 -3.95 19.09
C SER A 332 8.03 -4.67 18.47
N GLY A 333 8.69 -4.05 17.50
CA GLY A 333 9.90 -4.55 16.85
C GLY A 333 11.20 -4.24 17.58
N GLY A 334 11.15 -3.39 18.61
CA GLY A 334 12.29 -2.91 19.39
C GLY A 334 12.69 -1.46 19.10
N THR A 335 12.05 -0.76 18.15
CA THR A 335 12.32 0.66 17.89
C THR A 335 11.20 1.50 18.49
N SER A 336 11.48 2.16 19.63
CA SER A 336 10.51 3.05 20.27
C SER A 336 10.10 4.18 19.31
N CYS A 337 8.81 4.23 18.98
CA CYS A 337 8.23 5.26 18.14
C CYS A 337 6.90 5.75 18.71
N LEU A 338 6.65 7.05 18.60
CA LEU A 338 5.37 7.69 18.87
C LEU A 338 4.62 7.95 17.54
N PRO A 339 3.28 8.07 17.55
CA PRO A 339 2.53 8.43 16.34
C PRO A 339 3.01 9.73 15.69
N THR A 340 3.46 10.70 16.49
CA THR A 340 3.97 12.00 16.04
C THR A 340 5.31 11.91 15.32
N ASP A 341 6.05 10.80 15.46
CA ASP A 341 7.32 10.58 14.76
C ASP A 341 7.10 10.32 13.26
N PHE A 342 5.86 10.00 12.86
CA PHE A 342 5.47 9.70 11.50
C PHE A 342 4.76 10.90 10.86
N GLY A 343 5.52 11.82 10.27
CA GLY A 343 4.98 13.08 9.72
C GLY A 343 4.07 12.85 8.50
N PRO A 344 2.79 13.26 8.52
CA PRO A 344 1.86 12.98 7.44
C PRO A 344 2.00 13.96 6.28
N SER A 345 1.76 13.48 5.05
CA SER A 345 1.84 14.26 3.81
C SER A 345 0.83 13.77 2.78
N PHE A 346 0.20 14.69 2.05
CA PHE A 346 -0.56 14.37 0.84
C PHE A 346 0.32 14.20 -0.39
N VAL A 347 1.54 14.73 -0.35
CA VAL A 347 2.52 14.58 -1.42
C VAL A 347 3.28 13.30 -1.20
N ARG A 348 3.46 12.53 -2.28
CA ARG A 348 4.31 11.34 -2.27
C ARG A 348 5.72 11.69 -1.80
N LEU A 349 6.18 11.01 -0.77
CA LEU A 349 7.49 11.23 -0.19
C LEU A 349 8.51 10.29 -0.85
N ALA A 350 9.60 10.80 -1.41
CA ALA A 350 10.69 9.93 -1.89
C ALA A 350 11.48 9.36 -0.70
N PRO A 351 12.06 8.13 -0.79
CA PRO A 351 13.00 7.64 0.20
C PRO A 351 14.13 8.64 0.47
N VAL A 352 14.48 8.82 1.74
CA VAL A 352 15.42 9.86 2.20
C VAL A 352 16.81 9.28 2.39
N ALA A 353 17.87 9.98 1.98
CA ALA A 353 19.24 9.55 2.23
C ALA A 353 19.52 9.42 3.73
N VAL A 354 20.26 8.37 4.12
CA VAL A 354 20.73 8.17 5.49
C VAL A 354 22.16 8.73 5.58
N PRO A 355 22.43 9.66 6.53
CA PRO A 355 23.77 10.23 6.73
C PRO A 355 24.84 9.20 7.10
#